data_AF-A0A3C2CTG6-F1
#
_entry.id   AF-A0A3C2CTG6-F1
#
_cell.length_a   1.000
_cell.length_b   1.000
_cell.length_c   1.000
_cell.angle_alpha   90.00
_cell.angle_beta   90.00
_cell.angle_gamma   90.00
#
_symmetry.space_group_name_H-M   'P 1'
#
loop_
_entity.id
_entity.type
_entity.pdbx_description
1 polymer ?
#
loop_
_entity_poly.entity_id
_entity_poly.type
_entity_poly.pdbx_seq_one_letter_code
_entity_poly.pdbx_strand_id
1 'polypeptide(L)'
;MTLDYQLIFGIDKQMHLLSFAIISLFFGIITILLSEHQDVKQRISIIWITLVTIGVIEEYRQSVIPNRSAEVLDAIANILGVTIGLAIPLLLLYMFRHRHHYLCKVFTAYSFVLIPLLLGLVYINERPFLTLEQPFQERLKDLVAMIGW
;
A
#
# COMPACT_ATOMS: atom_id res chain seq x y z
N MET A 1 -26.17 -16.82 19.33
CA MET A 1 -25.21 -16.70 18.21
C MET A 1 -23.92 -16.16 18.78
N THR A 2 -22.86 -16.97 18.81
CA THR A 2 -21.51 -16.53 19.18
C THR A 2 -20.77 -16.25 17.87
N LEU A 3 -20.44 -14.99 17.61
CA LEU A 3 -19.60 -14.62 16.47
C LEU A 3 -18.15 -14.92 16.82
N ASP A 4 -17.51 -15.77 16.02
CA ASP A 4 -16.07 -16.01 16.14
C ASP A 4 -15.32 -14.93 15.37
N TYR A 5 -14.91 -13.88 16.08
CA TYR A 5 -14.15 -12.77 15.50
C TYR A 5 -12.77 -13.20 14.99
N GLN A 6 -12.19 -14.24 15.55
CA GLN A 6 -10.89 -14.74 15.12
C GLN A 6 -10.99 -15.46 13.78
N LEU A 7 -12.09 -16.17 13.53
CA LEU A 7 -12.38 -16.75 12.21
C LEU A 7 -12.63 -15.66 11.15
N ILE A 8 -13.36 -14.60 11.52
CA ILE A 8 -13.76 -13.53 10.59
C ILE A 8 -12.59 -12.58 10.24
N PHE A 9 -11.77 -12.21 11.23
CA PHE A 9 -10.69 -11.21 11.07
C PHE A 9 -9.29 -11.75 11.34
N GLY A 10 -9.13 -13.08 11.35
CA GLY A 10 -7.87 -13.74 11.62
C GLY A 10 -6.74 -13.29 10.70
N ILE A 11 -5.50 -13.43 11.18
CA ILE A 11 -4.28 -13.09 10.44
C ILE A 11 -4.23 -13.79 9.08
N ASP A 12 -4.73 -15.03 9.02
CA ASP A 12 -4.87 -15.81 7.80
C ASP A 12 -5.64 -15.04 6.71
N LYS A 13 -6.82 -14.46 7.05
CA LYS A 13 -7.64 -13.67 6.12
C LYS A 13 -6.94 -12.41 5.63
N GLN A 14 -6.19 -11.78 6.54
CA GLN A 14 -5.40 -10.58 6.22
C GLN A 14 -4.26 -10.91 5.26
N MET A 15 -3.61 -12.07 5.42
CA MET A 15 -2.56 -12.53 4.52
C MET A 15 -3.10 -12.87 3.13
N HIS A 16 -4.27 -13.49 3.04
CA HIS A 16 -4.98 -13.71 1.78
C HIS A 16 -5.27 -12.39 1.05
N LEU A 17 -5.89 -11.44 1.74
CA LEU A 17 -6.18 -10.11 1.20
C LEU A 17 -4.90 -9.40 0.75
N LEU A 18 -3.88 -9.33 1.60
CA LEU A 18 -2.64 -8.60 1.32
C LEU A 18 -1.86 -9.22 0.17
N SER A 19 -1.75 -10.55 0.13
CA SER A 19 -1.00 -11.25 -0.92
C SER A 19 -1.64 -11.04 -2.28
N PHE A 20 -2.95 -11.22 -2.40
CA PHE A 20 -3.66 -10.96 -3.65
C PHE A 20 -3.70 -9.47 -4.02
N ALA A 21 -3.71 -8.55 -3.04
CA ALA A 21 -3.58 -7.12 -3.30
C ALA A 21 -2.21 -6.77 -3.89
N ILE A 22 -1.11 -7.30 -3.35
CA ILE A 22 0.24 -7.03 -3.85
C ILE A 22 0.43 -7.60 -5.26
N ILE A 23 0.03 -8.86 -5.49
CA ILE A 23 0.15 -9.52 -6.79
C ILE A 23 -0.65 -8.77 -7.85
N SER A 24 -1.90 -8.45 -7.54
CA SER A 24 -2.78 -7.75 -8.48
C SER A 24 -2.34 -6.30 -8.73
N LEU A 25 -1.82 -5.60 -7.72
CA LEU A 25 -1.19 -4.28 -7.87
C LEU A 25 -0.01 -4.35 -8.85
N PHE A 26 0.87 -5.34 -8.69
CA PHE A 26 2.03 -5.52 -9.56
C PHE A 26 1.61 -5.73 -11.02
N PHE A 27 0.67 -6.65 -11.27
CA PHE A 27 0.13 -6.86 -12.62
C PHE A 27 -0.61 -5.64 -13.17
N GLY A 28 -1.33 -4.90 -12.32
CA GLY A 28 -2.01 -3.68 -12.69
C GLY A 28 -1.06 -2.57 -13.13
N ILE A 29 0.03 -2.35 -12.40
CA ILE A 29 1.09 -1.40 -12.76
C ILE A 29 1.72 -1.80 -14.09
N ILE A 30 2.15 -3.05 -14.24
CA ILE A 30 2.76 -3.55 -15.49
C ILE A 30 1.82 -3.35 -16.67
N THR A 31 0.53 -3.64 -16.48
CA THR A 31 -0.47 -3.47 -17.55
C THR A 31 -0.58 -2.03 -18.00
N ILE A 32 -0.60 -1.08 -17.07
CA ILE A 32 -0.65 0.34 -17.42
C ILE A 32 0.63 0.80 -18.11
N LEU A 33 1.80 0.29 -17.72
CA LEU A 33 3.08 0.65 -18.33
C LEU A 33 3.26 0.09 -19.74
N LEU A 34 2.72 -1.10 -20.03
CA LEU A 34 2.92 -1.81 -21.30
C LEU A 34 1.77 -1.66 -22.30
N SER A 35 0.61 -1.18 -21.89
CA SER A 35 -0.58 -1.12 -22.76
C SER A 35 -0.82 0.28 -23.31
N GLU A 36 -1.29 0.34 -24.55
CA GLU A 36 -1.89 1.55 -25.08
C GLU A 36 -3.19 1.88 -24.33
N HIS A 37 -3.52 3.17 -24.21
CA HIS A 37 -4.62 3.63 -23.35
C HIS A 37 -5.99 3.02 -23.64
N GLN A 38 -6.24 2.56 -24.87
CA GLN A 38 -7.53 1.99 -25.28
C GLN A 38 -7.73 0.56 -24.73
N ASP A 39 -6.64 -0.18 -24.46
CA ASP A 39 -6.71 -1.60 -24.07
C ASP A 39 -6.66 -1.82 -22.56
N VAL A 40 -6.25 -0.82 -21.78
CA VAL A 40 -6.00 -0.96 -20.33
C VAL A 40 -7.19 -1.56 -19.60
N LYS A 41 -8.41 -1.08 -19.89
CA LYS A 41 -9.63 -1.56 -19.23
C LYS A 41 -9.87 -3.05 -19.50
N GLN A 42 -9.71 -3.49 -20.74
CA GLN A 42 -9.90 -4.89 -21.12
C GLN A 42 -8.86 -5.79 -20.47
N ARG A 43 -7.58 -5.39 -20.52
CA ARG A 43 -6.48 -6.16 -19.93
C ARG A 43 -6.60 -6.27 -18.41
N ILE A 44 -6.95 -5.18 -17.73
CA ILE A 44 -7.21 -5.20 -16.28
C ILE A 44 -8.41 -6.10 -15.94
N SER A 45 -9.47 -6.11 -16.76
CA SER A 45 -10.62 -7.00 -16.56
C SER A 45 -10.21 -8.48 -16.69
N ILE A 46 -9.39 -8.82 -17.69
CA ILE A 46 -8.86 -10.17 -17.89
C ILE A 46 -8.00 -10.59 -16.69
N ILE A 47 -7.14 -9.70 -16.19
CA ILE A 47 -6.30 -9.96 -15.01
C ILE A 47 -7.17 -10.18 -13.78
N TRP A 48 -8.19 -9.35 -13.57
CA TRP A 48 -9.12 -9.50 -12.44
C TRP A 48 -9.79 -10.88 -12.47
N ILE A 49 -10.36 -11.28 -13.61
CA ILE A 49 -11.02 -12.59 -13.78
C ILE A 49 -10.03 -13.73 -13.52
N THR A 50 -8.82 -13.63 -14.10
CA THR A 50 -7.79 -14.66 -13.95
C THR A 50 -7.36 -14.82 -12.48
N LEU A 51 -7.02 -13.72 -11.80
CA LEU A 51 -6.55 -13.77 -10.42
C LEU A 51 -7.64 -14.19 -9.43
N VAL A 52 -8.88 -13.75 -9.63
CA VAL A 52 -10.03 -14.23 -8.83
C VAL A 52 -10.23 -15.72 -9.02
N THR A 53 -10.18 -16.21 -10.26
CA THR A 53 -10.32 -17.64 -10.55
C THR A 53 -9.20 -18.45 -9.91
N ILE A 54 -7.95 -17.99 -10.00
CA ILE A 54 -6.80 -18.61 -9.32
C ILE A 54 -7.00 -18.62 -7.80
N GLY A 55 -7.43 -17.51 -7.21
CA GLY A 55 -7.68 -17.43 -5.76
C GLY A 55 -8.77 -18.40 -5.29
N VAL A 56 -9.85 -18.57 -6.06
CA VAL A 56 -10.89 -19.56 -5.75
C VAL A 56 -10.37 -20.99 -5.93
N ILE A 57 -9.63 -21.28 -7.01
CA ILE A 57 -9.02 -22.60 -7.22
C ILE A 57 -8.05 -22.94 -6.09
N GLU A 58 -7.29 -21.97 -5.60
CA GLU A 58 -6.36 -22.18 -4.49
C GLU A 58 -7.09 -22.60 -3.22
N GLU A 59 -8.26 -22.01 -2.91
CA GLU A 59 -9.08 -22.49 -1.78
C GLU A 59 -9.57 -23.92 -1.99
N TYR A 60 -9.99 -24.30 -3.20
CA TYR A 60 -10.32 -25.70 -3.49
C TYR A 60 -9.10 -26.62 -3.36
N ARG A 61 -7.90 -26.16 -3.75
CA ARG A 61 -6.66 -26.94 -3.60
C ARG A 61 -6.36 -27.20 -2.12
N GLN A 62 -6.61 -26.21 -1.24
CA GLN A 62 -6.40 -26.35 0.19
C GLN A 62 -7.26 -27.44 0.83
N SER A 63 -8.45 -27.76 0.28
CA SER A 63 -9.28 -28.85 0.79
C SER A 63 -8.63 -30.24 0.66
N VAL A 64 -7.61 -30.38 -0.18
CA VAL A 64 -6.88 -31.63 -0.43
C VAL A 64 -5.57 -31.69 0.37
N ILE A 65 -5.17 -30.60 1.02
CA ILE A 65 -3.93 -30.51 1.80
C ILE A 65 -4.22 -30.90 3.26
N PRO A 66 -3.46 -31.84 3.86
CA PRO A 66 -3.62 -32.16 5.27
C PRO A 66 -3.41 -30.92 6.16
N ASN A 67 -4.27 -30.75 7.16
CA ASN A 67 -4.26 -29.63 8.12
C ASN A 67 -4.53 -28.24 7.50
N ARG A 68 -5.20 -28.18 6.35
CA ARG A 68 -5.75 -26.95 5.78
C ARG A 68 -7.25 -27.11 5.53
N SER A 69 -7.99 -26.02 5.67
CA SER A 69 -9.42 -25.92 5.40
C SER A 69 -9.63 -25.05 4.18
N ALA A 70 -10.55 -25.44 3.31
CA ALA A 70 -11.06 -24.53 2.28
C ALA A 70 -12.11 -23.62 2.92
N GLU A 71 -11.90 -22.32 2.87
CA GLU A 71 -12.80 -21.37 3.54
C GLU A 71 -13.32 -20.30 2.59
N VAL A 72 -14.64 -20.09 2.63
CA VAL A 72 -15.30 -19.06 1.80
C VAL A 72 -14.78 -17.66 2.15
N LEU A 73 -14.43 -17.41 3.41
CA LEU A 73 -13.89 -16.13 3.85
C LEU A 73 -12.50 -15.85 3.24
N ASP A 74 -11.68 -16.87 2.99
CA ASP A 74 -10.41 -16.71 2.26
C ASP A 74 -10.65 -16.38 0.79
N ALA A 75 -11.58 -17.07 0.13
CA ALA A 75 -11.97 -16.72 -1.23
C ALA A 75 -12.46 -15.27 -1.33
N ILE A 76 -13.26 -14.81 -0.37
CA ILE A 76 -13.70 -13.41 -0.30
C ILE A 76 -12.51 -12.47 -0.08
N ALA A 77 -11.59 -12.80 0.84
CA ALA A 77 -10.39 -12.02 1.08
C ALA A 77 -9.52 -11.91 -0.18
N ASN A 78 -9.35 -13.01 -0.94
CA ASN A 78 -8.65 -13.04 -2.22
C ASN A 78 -9.31 -12.09 -3.23
N ILE A 79 -10.65 -12.16 -3.40
CA ILE A 79 -11.41 -11.28 -4.31
C ILE A 79 -11.26 -9.80 -3.94
N LEU A 80 -11.37 -9.47 -2.65
CA LEU A 80 -11.17 -8.11 -2.15
C LEU A 80 -9.74 -7.64 -2.39
N GLY A 81 -8.76 -8.49 -2.11
CA GLY A 81 -7.35 -8.24 -2.40
C GLY A 81 -7.12 -7.88 -3.86
N VAL A 82 -7.57 -8.73 -4.79
CA VAL A 82 -7.46 -8.47 -6.24
C VAL A 82 -8.13 -7.14 -6.64
N THR A 83 -9.30 -6.87 -6.09
CA THR A 83 -10.07 -5.66 -6.40
C THR A 83 -9.37 -4.40 -5.92
N ILE A 84 -8.90 -4.39 -4.68
CA ILE A 84 -8.16 -3.26 -4.09
C ILE A 84 -6.83 -3.04 -4.84
N GLY A 85 -6.08 -4.11 -5.09
CA GLY A 85 -4.78 -4.02 -5.75
C GLY A 85 -4.87 -3.50 -7.19
N LEU A 86 -5.92 -3.86 -7.96
CA LEU A 86 -6.15 -3.29 -9.30
C LEU A 86 -6.79 -1.91 -9.28
N ALA A 87 -7.53 -1.54 -8.23
CA ALA A 87 -8.12 -0.21 -8.11
C ALA A 87 -7.05 0.89 -7.97
N ILE A 88 -5.97 0.64 -7.21
CA ILE A 88 -4.87 1.60 -7.02
C ILE A 88 -4.26 2.08 -8.35
N PRO A 89 -3.77 1.21 -9.25
CA PRO A 89 -3.16 1.64 -10.51
C PRO A 89 -4.18 2.31 -11.45
N LEU A 90 -5.45 1.88 -11.45
CA LEU A 90 -6.51 2.56 -12.19
C LEU A 90 -6.79 3.98 -11.67
N LEU A 91 -6.82 4.15 -10.34
CA LEU A 91 -6.97 5.46 -9.71
C LEU A 91 -5.79 6.37 -10.03
N LEU A 92 -4.56 5.85 -9.98
CA LEU A 92 -3.38 6.60 -10.37
C LEU A 92 -3.48 7.07 -11.82
N LEU A 93 -3.84 6.19 -12.77
CA LEU A 93 -4.04 6.55 -14.17
C LEU A 93 -5.11 7.63 -14.34
N TYR A 94 -6.23 7.50 -13.64
CA TYR A 94 -7.30 8.50 -13.65
C TYR A 94 -6.82 9.86 -13.12
N MET A 95 -6.11 9.86 -11.99
CA MET A 95 -5.52 11.07 -11.39
C MET A 95 -4.50 11.73 -12.31
N PHE A 96 -3.61 10.95 -12.94
CA PHE A 96 -2.66 11.46 -13.94
C PHE A 96 -3.37 12.07 -15.14
N ARG A 97 -4.45 11.45 -15.62
CA ARG A 97 -5.20 11.93 -16.78
C ARG A 97 -6.01 13.20 -16.50
N HIS A 98 -6.47 13.44 -15.27
CA HIS A 98 -7.45 14.51 -14.98
C HIS A 98 -6.97 15.58 -14.00
N ARG A 99 -5.88 15.36 -13.25
CA ARG A 99 -5.52 16.24 -12.11
C ARG A 99 -4.03 16.45 -11.88
N HIS A 100 -3.21 16.20 -12.90
CA HIS A 100 -1.74 16.15 -12.80
C HIS A 100 -1.09 17.41 -12.17
N HIS A 101 -1.68 18.59 -12.31
CA HIS A 101 -1.03 19.83 -11.88
C HIS A 101 -1.34 20.25 -10.43
N TYR A 102 -2.54 19.93 -9.90
CA TYR A 102 -2.94 20.40 -8.57
C TYR A 102 -2.46 19.48 -7.45
N LEU A 103 -2.54 18.15 -7.65
CA LEU A 103 -2.13 17.18 -6.63
C LEU A 103 -0.62 17.17 -6.39
N CYS A 104 0.20 17.27 -7.44
CA CYS A 104 1.64 17.41 -7.28
C CYS A 104 1.99 18.69 -6.50
N LYS A 105 1.32 19.82 -6.78
CA LYS A 105 1.55 21.06 -6.03
C LYS A 105 1.17 20.94 -4.56
N VAL A 106 0.03 20.34 -4.24
CA VAL A 106 -0.42 20.14 -2.86
C VAL A 106 0.51 19.18 -2.11
N PHE A 107 0.90 18.06 -2.75
CA PHE A 107 1.83 17.10 -2.14
C PHE A 107 3.20 17.71 -1.90
N THR A 108 3.75 18.44 -2.89
CA THR A 108 5.01 19.18 -2.72
C THR A 108 4.90 20.22 -1.60
N ALA A 109 3.83 21.01 -1.56
CA ALA A 109 3.60 21.99 -0.50
C ALA A 109 3.46 21.34 0.89
N TYR A 110 2.76 20.21 0.98
CA TYR A 110 2.63 19.46 2.23
C TYR A 110 3.98 18.86 2.67
N SER A 111 4.78 18.32 1.75
CA SER A 111 6.13 17.84 2.06
C SER A 111 7.05 18.94 2.59
N PHE A 112 6.93 20.17 2.08
CA PHE A 112 7.66 21.33 2.62
C PHE A 112 7.31 21.63 4.09
N VAL A 113 6.12 21.29 4.55
CA VAL A 113 5.69 21.45 5.95
C VAL A 113 6.04 20.20 6.79
N LEU A 114 5.82 19.01 6.24
CA LEU A 114 6.00 17.74 6.93
C LEU A 114 7.49 17.45 7.20
N ILE A 115 8.38 17.74 6.25
CA ILE A 115 9.83 17.47 6.41
C ILE A 115 10.42 18.23 7.61
N PRO A 116 10.24 19.55 7.76
CA PRO A 116 10.69 20.27 8.94
C PRO A 116 10.11 19.73 10.24
N LEU A 117 8.82 19.36 10.25
CA LEU A 117 8.16 18.75 11.42
C LEU A 117 8.82 17.43 11.81
N LEU A 118 9.06 16.54 10.84
CA LEU A 118 9.72 15.26 11.07
C LEU A 118 11.18 15.44 11.51
N LEU A 119 11.90 16.42 10.97
CA LEU A 119 13.25 16.78 11.42
C LEU A 119 13.27 17.32 12.85
N GLY A 120 12.30 18.16 13.22
CA GLY A 120 12.11 18.61 14.60
C GLY A 120 11.81 17.45 15.54
N LEU A 121 10.99 16.49 15.10
CA LEU A 121 10.70 15.26 15.83
C LEU A 121 11.96 14.41 16.03
N VAL A 122 12.83 14.30 15.02
CA VAL A 122 14.13 13.63 15.13
C VAL A 122 15.04 14.35 16.14
N TYR A 123 15.02 15.68 16.18
CA TYR A 123 15.83 16.48 17.11
C TYR A 123 15.38 16.34 18.57
N ILE A 124 14.07 16.32 18.83
CA ILE A 124 13.49 16.24 20.18
C ILE A 124 13.35 14.78 20.65
N ASN A 125 13.56 13.81 19.76
CA ASN A 125 13.31 12.39 20.04
C ASN A 125 14.07 11.90 21.30
N GLU A 126 13.32 11.51 22.33
CA GLU A 126 13.83 11.05 23.62
C GLU A 126 14.62 9.75 23.52
N ARG A 127 14.41 8.97 22.46
CA ARG A 127 15.13 7.72 22.16
C ARG A 127 15.87 7.84 20.83
N PRO A 128 17.05 8.49 20.79
CA PRO A 128 17.78 8.71 19.56
C PRO A 128 18.27 7.38 18.97
N PHE A 129 17.85 7.08 17.75
CA PHE A 129 18.37 5.96 16.94
C PHE A 129 19.59 6.38 16.10
N LEU A 130 19.84 7.69 16.00
CA LEU A 130 21.03 8.30 15.38
C LEU A 130 21.77 9.09 16.46
N THR A 131 22.98 8.65 16.82
CA THR A 131 23.91 9.44 17.64
C THR A 131 24.67 10.39 16.73
N LEU A 132 24.20 11.63 16.60
CA LEU A 132 24.96 12.69 15.93
C LEU A 132 26.21 13.02 16.76
N GLU A 133 27.37 13.09 16.11
CA GLU A 133 28.61 13.48 16.77
C GLU A 133 28.47 14.89 17.38
N GLN A 134 28.94 15.06 18.62
CA GLN A 134 28.88 16.31 19.40
C GLN A 134 29.23 17.60 18.62
N PRO A 135 30.27 17.66 17.75
CA PRO A 135 30.61 18.90 17.04
C PRO A 135 29.52 19.40 16.08
N PHE A 136 28.62 18.54 15.62
CA PHE A 136 27.51 18.93 14.73
C PHE A 136 26.32 19.50 15.50
N GLN A 137 26.06 18.98 16.70
CA GLN A 137 24.97 19.46 17.56
C GLN A 137 25.20 20.89 18.05
N GLU A 138 26.44 21.24 18.40
CA GLU A 138 26.78 22.62 18.83
C GLU A 138 26.60 23.63 17.69
N ARG A 139 27.10 23.32 16.48
CA ARG A 139 26.91 24.19 15.30
C ARG A 139 25.45 24.40 14.93
N LEU A 140 24.60 23.38 15.11
CA LEU A 140 23.16 23.50 14.90
C LEU A 140 22.48 24.36 15.96
N LYS A 141 22.87 24.23 17.24
CA LYS A 141 22.37 25.11 18.30
C LYS A 141 22.72 26.58 18.03
N ASP A 142 23.95 26.84 17.58
CA ASP A 142 24.38 28.20 17.23
C ASP A 142 23.59 28.77 16.04
N LEU A 143 23.28 27.95 15.03
CA LEU A 143 22.45 28.34 13.90
C LEU A 143 20.99 28.61 14.30
N VAL A 144 20.41 27.77 15.16
CA VAL A 144 19.04 27.98 15.68
C VAL A 144 18.99 29.23 16.58
N ALA A 145 20.03 29.47 17.37
CA ALA A 145 20.16 30.68 18.18
C ALA A 145 20.30 31.95 17.31
N MET A 146 20.99 31.87 16.16
CA MET A 146 21.08 32.96 15.18
C MET A 146 19.75 33.28 14.48
N ILE A 147 18.84 32.31 14.34
CA ILE A 147 17.52 32.50 13.73
C ILE A 147 16.48 32.98 14.77
N GLY A 148 16.80 32.87 16.06
CA GLY A 148 15.94 33.22 17.19
C GLY A 148 16.09 34.63 17.76
N TRP A 149 16.50 35.63 16.97
CA TRP A 149 16.43 37.08 17.29
C TRP A 149 15.83 37.87 16.13
#